data_AF-A0A1M7AQP6-F1
#
_entry.id   AF-A0A1M7AQP6-F1
#
_cell.length_a   1.000
_cell.length_b   1.000
_cell.length_c   1.000
_cell.angle_alpha   90.00
_cell.angle_beta   90.00
_cell.angle_gamma   90.00
#
_symmetry.space_group_name_H-M   'P 1'
#
loop_
_entity.id
_entity.type
_entity.pdbx_description
1 polymer ?
#
loop_
_entity_poly.entity_id
_entity_poly.type
_entity_poly.pdbx_seq_one_letter_code
_entity_poly.pdbx_strand_id
1 'polypeptide(L)'
;MSLELLQKIYENRFDMSYYLIHFTRKNDDSTAFQNLKKIIKSGKLNAGWSVRNTKRTIFGKYPAVCFTEMPLFSFLTYVQNRNDIEKIDLYGIAISKDFMFKNGARNVIYGLTRGNNDETNSENGEWFTPHLPDEEQ
;
A
#
# COMPACT_ATOMS: atom_id res chain seq x y z
N MET A 1 -20.67 16.02 -8.39
CA MET A 1 -20.07 16.68 -7.22
C MET A 1 -19.63 18.07 -7.66
N SER A 2 -20.02 19.15 -6.96
CA SER A 2 -19.65 20.52 -7.37
C SER A 2 -18.17 20.79 -7.06
N LEU A 3 -17.52 21.63 -7.89
CA LEU A 3 -16.13 22.04 -7.70
C LEU A 3 -15.91 22.70 -6.33
N GLU A 4 -16.87 23.48 -5.84
CA GLU A 4 -16.81 24.10 -4.51
C GLU A 4 -16.79 23.08 -3.37
N LEU A 5 -17.58 22.00 -3.47
CA LEU A 5 -17.59 20.96 -2.44
C LEU A 5 -16.26 20.20 -2.42
N LEU A 6 -15.71 19.92 -3.61
CA LEU A 6 -14.40 19.29 -3.74
C LEU A 6 -13.31 20.16 -3.12
N GLN A 7 -13.33 21.46 -3.39
CA GLN A 7 -12.38 22.41 -2.82
C GLN A 7 -12.52 22.53 -1.29
N LYS A 8 -13.74 22.55 -0.76
CA LYS A 8 -13.95 22.52 0.70
C LYS A 8 -13.44 21.24 1.35
N ILE A 9 -13.66 20.08 0.72
CA ILE A 9 -13.09 18.81 1.20
C ILE A 9 -11.57 18.91 1.19
N TYR A 10 -11.00 19.53 0.17
CA TYR A 10 -9.57 19.64 -0.02
C TYR A 10 -8.87 20.51 1.01
N GLU A 11 -9.49 21.63 1.38
CA GLU A 11 -8.97 22.54 2.41
C GLU A 11 -9.06 21.92 3.82
N ASN A 12 -10.06 21.07 4.06
CA ASN A 12 -10.32 20.50 5.39
C ASN A 12 -9.69 19.11 5.62
N ARG A 13 -9.32 18.37 4.55
CA ARG A 13 -8.69 17.04 4.63
C ARG A 13 -7.22 17.09 4.24
N PHE A 14 -6.44 17.88 4.98
CA PHE A 14 -4.99 17.95 4.84
C PHE A 14 -4.25 16.72 5.42
N ASP A 15 -4.99 15.82 6.07
CA ASP A 15 -4.49 14.56 6.67
C ASP A 15 -4.19 13.48 5.62
N MET A 16 -4.60 13.67 4.36
CA MET A 16 -4.38 12.71 3.27
C MET A 16 -4.00 13.42 1.95
N SER A 17 -3.14 12.78 1.18
CA SER A 17 -2.77 13.14 -0.19
C SER A 17 -3.91 12.87 -1.18
N TYR A 18 -3.98 13.60 -2.30
CA TYR A 18 -4.84 13.27 -3.47
C TYR A 18 -4.31 12.12 -4.32
N TYR A 19 -3.04 11.79 -4.12
CA TYR A 19 -2.34 10.75 -4.84
C TYR A 19 -2.11 9.56 -3.93
N LEU A 20 -2.21 8.37 -4.51
CA LEU A 20 -1.64 7.15 -3.98
C LEU A 20 -0.17 7.12 -4.37
N ILE A 21 0.72 7.04 -3.37
CA ILE A 21 2.16 7.04 -3.59
C ILE A 21 2.71 5.64 -3.35
N HIS A 22 3.33 5.07 -4.38
CA HIS A 22 4.13 3.84 -4.25
C HIS A 22 5.60 4.22 -4.21
N PHE A 23 6.20 4.14 -3.02
CA PHE A 23 7.63 4.33 -2.86
C PHE A 23 8.38 3.07 -3.27
N THR A 24 9.37 3.25 -4.14
CA THR A 24 10.33 2.22 -4.50
C THR A 24 11.32 2.01 -3.36
N ARG A 25 11.85 0.79 -3.25
CA ARG A 25 12.80 0.41 -2.20
C ARG A 25 14.00 -0.31 -2.81
N LYS A 26 15.16 -0.19 -2.19
CA LYS A 26 16.31 -1.06 -2.48
C LYS A 26 15.97 -2.55 -2.25
N ASN A 27 16.52 -3.40 -3.11
CA ASN A 27 16.59 -4.85 -2.91
C ASN A 27 18.02 -5.32 -3.23
N ASP A 28 18.29 -6.61 -3.04
CA ASP A 28 19.66 -7.16 -3.13
C ASP A 28 20.35 -6.83 -4.46
N ASP A 29 19.58 -6.76 -5.56
CA ASP A 29 20.12 -6.57 -6.91
C ASP A 29 19.92 -5.15 -7.48
N SER A 30 19.23 -4.26 -6.76
CA SER A 30 18.95 -2.92 -7.30
C SER A 30 18.61 -1.85 -6.27
N THR A 31 19.05 -0.63 -6.58
CA THR A 31 18.68 0.57 -5.83
C THR A 31 17.24 0.97 -6.10
N ALA A 32 16.63 1.75 -5.20
CA ALA A 32 15.29 2.28 -5.43
C ALA A 32 15.18 3.11 -6.71
N PHE A 33 16.17 3.94 -7.03
CA PHE A 33 16.17 4.69 -8.28
C PHE A 33 16.22 3.79 -9.52
N GLN A 34 16.96 2.67 -9.47
CA GLN A 34 16.93 1.68 -10.55
C GLN A 34 15.56 1.00 -10.64
N ASN A 35 14.91 0.71 -9.51
CA ASN A 35 13.55 0.17 -9.49
C ASN A 35 12.53 1.16 -10.07
N LEU A 36 12.64 2.45 -9.77
CA LEU A 36 11.84 3.49 -10.41
C LEU A 36 12.01 3.48 -11.94
N LYS A 37 13.26 3.41 -12.43
CA LYS A 37 13.54 3.31 -13.88
C LYS A 37 12.92 2.06 -14.50
N LYS A 38 12.95 0.91 -13.82
CA LYS A 38 12.30 -0.34 -14.27
C LYS A 38 10.78 -0.16 -14.38
N ILE A 39 10.14 0.48 -13.40
CA ILE A 39 8.71 0.78 -13.41
C ILE A 39 8.37 1.69 -14.60
N ILE A 40 9.10 2.80 -14.78
CA ILE A 40 8.86 3.75 -15.88
C ILE A 40 9.04 3.06 -17.25
N LYS A 41 10.10 2.25 -17.41
CA LYS A 41 10.37 1.56 -18.68
C LYS A 41 9.33 0.48 -19.01
N SER A 42 8.84 -0.23 -18.00
CA SER A 42 7.86 -1.31 -18.19
C SER A 42 6.41 -0.82 -18.22
N GLY A 43 6.14 0.35 -17.62
CA GLY A 43 4.79 0.86 -17.39
C GLY A 43 3.99 0.02 -16.39
N LYS A 44 4.65 -0.79 -15.56
CA LYS A 44 3.99 -1.78 -14.69
C LYS A 44 4.46 -1.70 -13.25
N LEU A 45 3.52 -1.97 -12.34
CA LEU A 45 3.79 -2.27 -10.94
C LEU A 45 3.55 -3.76 -10.70
N ASN A 46 4.52 -4.43 -10.10
CA ASN A 46 4.40 -5.84 -9.76
C ASN A 46 3.86 -5.97 -8.34
N ALA A 47 2.81 -6.76 -8.16
CA ALA A 47 2.30 -7.13 -6.84
C ALA A 47 3.27 -8.07 -6.13
N GLY A 48 3.31 -8.00 -4.81
CA GLY A 48 4.17 -8.84 -3.99
C GLY A 48 3.53 -9.22 -2.67
N TRP A 49 4.09 -10.25 -2.04
CA TRP A 49 3.74 -10.62 -0.67
C TRP A 49 4.55 -9.81 0.32
N SER A 50 3.90 -9.20 1.31
CA SER A 50 4.60 -8.68 2.48
C SER A 50 4.85 -9.82 3.46
N VAL A 51 6.12 -10.05 3.82
CA VAL A 51 6.54 -11.11 4.75
C VAL A 51 7.29 -10.48 5.92
N ARG A 52 6.90 -10.84 7.14
CA ARG A 52 7.56 -10.43 8.39
C ARG A 52 7.74 -11.67 9.26
N ASN A 53 8.97 -11.89 9.74
CA ASN A 53 9.30 -13.07 10.57
C ASN A 53 8.79 -14.37 9.93
N THR A 54 9.13 -14.57 8.64
CA THR A 54 8.73 -15.71 7.80
C THR A 54 7.22 -15.92 7.60
N LYS A 55 6.36 -15.01 8.08
CA LYS A 55 4.90 -15.06 7.91
C LYS A 55 4.40 -13.97 6.97
N ARG A 56 3.43 -14.31 6.11
CA ARG A 56 2.75 -13.31 5.26
C ARG A 56 1.91 -12.37 6.11
N THR A 57 1.84 -11.11 5.71
CA THR A 57 1.02 -10.07 6.37
C THR A 57 -0.04 -9.48 5.45
N ILE A 58 -0.14 -9.99 4.22
CA ILE A 58 -1.26 -9.74 3.30
C ILE A 58 -2.16 -10.97 3.41
N PHE A 59 -3.42 -10.73 3.77
CA PHE A 59 -4.45 -11.77 3.85
C PHE A 59 -5.14 -11.94 2.49
N GLY A 60 -5.71 -13.13 2.28
CA GLY A 60 -6.40 -13.52 1.05
C GLY A 60 -5.50 -14.19 0.01
N LYS A 61 -6.13 -14.65 -1.08
CA LYS A 61 -5.46 -15.40 -2.16
C LYS A 61 -4.50 -14.60 -3.04
N TYR A 62 -4.63 -13.27 -3.10
CA TYR A 62 -3.88 -12.44 -4.06
C TYR A 62 -2.85 -11.51 -3.39
N PRO A 63 -1.65 -11.34 -4.00
CA PRO A 63 -0.68 -10.34 -3.54
C PRO A 63 -1.17 -8.92 -3.87
N ALA A 64 -0.59 -7.92 -3.20
CA ALA A 64 -0.99 -6.53 -3.39
C ALA A 64 0.17 -5.64 -3.86
N VAL A 65 -0.17 -4.49 -4.42
CA VAL A 65 0.74 -3.35 -4.59
C VAL A 65 0.41 -2.35 -3.48
N CYS A 66 1.36 -2.08 -2.59
CA CYS A 66 1.12 -1.17 -1.48
C CYS A 66 1.30 0.30 -1.92
N PHE A 67 0.36 1.14 -1.50
CA PHE A 67 0.43 2.59 -1.64
C PHE A 67 0.25 3.25 -0.28
N THR A 68 0.74 4.48 -0.13
CA THR A 68 0.40 5.36 0.98
C THR A 68 -0.41 6.54 0.50
N GLU A 69 -1.42 6.92 1.27
CA GLU A 69 -2.16 8.17 1.11
C GLU A 69 -1.60 9.29 2.00
N MET A 70 -0.53 9.04 2.76
CA MET A 70 0.00 10.03 3.69
C MET A 70 0.49 11.28 2.93
N PRO A 71 0.18 12.50 3.40
CA PRO A 71 0.74 13.73 2.84
C PRO A 71 2.26 13.67 2.82
N LEU A 72 2.89 14.19 1.76
CA LEU A 72 4.33 14.04 1.56
C LEU A 72 5.16 14.63 2.72
N PHE A 73 4.74 15.78 3.26
CA PHE A 73 5.39 16.37 4.43
C PHE A 73 5.35 15.44 5.64
N SER A 74 4.17 14.91 5.97
CA SER A 74 3.98 13.94 7.06
C SER A 74 4.79 12.66 6.83
N PHE A 75 4.93 12.21 5.58
CA PHE A 75 5.80 11.10 5.23
C PHE A 75 7.26 11.40 5.51
N LEU A 76 7.78 12.55 5.09
CA LEU A 76 9.16 12.94 5.37
C LEU A 76 9.42 13.02 6.87
N THR A 77 8.51 13.62 7.63
CA THR A 77 8.60 13.66 9.11
C THR A 77 8.59 12.26 9.72
N TYR A 78 7.72 11.38 9.25
CA TYR A 78 7.68 9.99 9.69
C TYR A 78 9.00 9.25 9.43
N VAL A 79 9.57 9.41 8.23
CA VAL A 79 10.85 8.81 7.84
C VAL A 79 11.97 9.30 8.76
N GLN A 80 12.05 10.62 8.96
CA GLN A 80 13.02 11.24 9.86
C GLN A 80 12.90 10.71 11.29
N ASN A 81 11.68 10.67 11.83
CA ASN A 81 11.42 10.21 13.19
C ASN A 81 11.73 8.72 13.40
N ARG A 82 11.56 7.89 12.37
CA ARG A 82 11.89 6.46 12.46
C ARG A 82 13.39 6.20 12.55
N ASN A 83 14.21 7.16 12.14
CA ASN A 83 15.68 7.07 12.10
C ASN A 83 16.20 5.77 11.45
N ASP A 84 15.45 5.24 10.48
CA ASP A 84 15.74 3.98 9.76
C ASP A 84 15.82 4.28 8.26
N ILE A 85 16.81 5.12 7.93
CA ILE A 85 17.04 5.70 6.60
C ILE A 85 17.35 4.59 5.57
N GLU A 86 17.82 3.43 6.04
CA GLU A 86 18.11 2.27 5.21
C GLU A 86 16.88 1.56 4.64
N LYS A 87 15.70 1.74 5.25
CA LYS A 87 14.47 1.07 4.82
C LYS A 87 13.58 1.94 3.94
N ILE A 88 13.92 3.21 3.75
CA ILE A 88 13.05 4.17 3.08
C ILE A 88 13.87 4.97 2.06
N ASP A 89 13.67 4.64 0.79
CA ASP A 89 14.18 5.44 -0.32
C ASP A 89 13.13 6.47 -0.76
N LEU A 90 13.58 7.68 -1.11
CA LEU A 90 12.70 8.82 -1.44
C LEU A 90 12.26 8.85 -2.92
N TYR A 91 12.32 7.71 -3.61
CA TYR A 91 11.88 7.58 -4.99
C TYR A 91 10.55 6.85 -5.04
N GLY A 92 9.60 7.35 -5.83
CA GLY A 92 8.29 6.71 -5.96
C GLY A 92 7.51 7.24 -7.14
N ILE A 93 6.34 6.65 -7.35
CA ILE A 93 5.35 7.13 -8.32
C ILE A 93 4.10 7.57 -7.57
N ALA A 94 3.51 8.68 -8.01
CA ALA A 94 2.25 9.19 -7.50
C ALA A 94 1.19 9.01 -8.59
N ILE A 95 0.10 8.31 -8.25
CA ILE A 95 -1.02 8.07 -9.16
C ILE A 95 -2.28 8.66 -8.53
N SER A 96 -3.12 9.34 -9.32
CA SER A 96 -4.34 9.94 -8.78
C SER A 96 -5.28 8.85 -8.24
N LYS A 97 -5.89 9.13 -7.08
CA LYS A 97 -6.87 8.20 -6.49
C LYS A 97 -8.00 7.88 -7.46
N ASP A 98 -8.55 8.91 -8.12
CA ASP A 98 -9.62 8.76 -9.10
C ASP A 98 -9.26 7.76 -10.21
N PHE A 99 -8.06 7.86 -10.78
CA PHE A 99 -7.58 6.90 -11.77
C PHE A 99 -7.50 5.48 -11.20
N MET A 100 -6.93 5.34 -10.01
CA MET A 100 -6.76 4.04 -9.35
C MET A 100 -8.11 3.37 -9.05
N PHE A 101 -9.07 4.10 -8.48
CA PHE A 101 -10.41 3.59 -8.18
C PHE A 101 -11.16 3.16 -9.45
N LYS A 102 -11.08 3.96 -10.51
CA LYS A 102 -11.66 3.63 -11.83
C LYS A 102 -11.05 2.37 -12.43
N ASN A 103 -9.79 2.07 -12.13
CA ASN A 103 -9.07 0.87 -12.59
C ASN A 103 -9.11 -0.30 -11.59
N GLY A 104 -10.04 -0.27 -10.63
CA GLY A 104 -10.30 -1.42 -9.75
C GLY A 104 -9.52 -1.43 -8.42
N ALA A 105 -8.68 -0.43 -8.14
CA ALA A 105 -8.06 -0.33 -6.81
C ALA A 105 -9.12 -0.10 -5.73
N ARG A 106 -8.90 -0.68 -4.55
CA ARG A 106 -9.78 -0.57 -3.38
C ARG A 106 -8.96 -0.30 -2.13
N ASN A 107 -9.61 0.30 -1.12
CA ASN A 107 -9.00 0.52 0.18
C ASN A 107 -8.70 -0.82 0.84
N VAL A 108 -7.58 -0.90 1.55
CA VAL A 108 -7.22 -2.06 2.36
C VAL A 108 -7.52 -1.79 3.83
N ILE A 109 -8.01 -2.79 4.54
CA ILE A 109 -8.22 -2.74 5.99
C ILE A 109 -6.97 -3.31 6.66
N TYR A 110 -6.35 -2.53 7.55
CA TYR A 110 -5.22 -2.99 8.35
C TYR A 110 -5.72 -3.46 9.72
N GLY A 111 -5.45 -4.73 10.06
CA GLY A 111 -5.82 -5.32 11.35
C GLY A 111 -4.65 -6.10 11.97
N LEU A 112 -4.63 -6.17 13.30
CA LEU A 112 -3.74 -7.08 14.01
C LEU A 112 -4.37 -8.47 14.05
N THR A 113 -3.59 -9.52 13.81
CA THR A 113 -4.02 -10.93 13.96
C THR A 113 -4.38 -11.30 15.40
N ARG A 114 -4.16 -10.42 16.38
CA ARG A 114 -4.43 -10.70 17.81
C ARG A 114 -5.87 -10.31 18.16
N GLY A 115 -6.76 -11.26 17.95
CA GLY A 115 -8.15 -11.28 18.39
C GLY A 115 -8.78 -12.56 17.84
N ASN A 116 -9.48 -13.34 18.68
CA ASN A 116 -10.01 -14.69 18.39
C ASN A 116 -11.04 -14.79 17.24
N ASN A 117 -11.11 -13.81 16.33
CA ASN A 117 -12.17 -13.67 15.33
C ASN A 117 -11.66 -13.66 13.87
N ASP A 118 -10.37 -13.39 13.63
CA ASP A 118 -9.77 -13.44 12.29
C ASP A 118 -8.68 -14.52 12.19
N GLU A 119 -8.85 -15.60 12.96
CA GLU A 119 -7.92 -16.72 12.93
C GLU A 119 -7.99 -17.38 11.55
N THR A 120 -6.89 -17.24 10.82
CA THR A 120 -6.70 -17.85 9.51
C THR A 120 -6.36 -19.32 9.72
N ASN A 121 -7.33 -20.21 9.53
CA ASN A 121 -7.08 -21.65 9.60
C ASN A 121 -6.43 -22.10 8.29
N SER A 122 -5.22 -22.63 8.38
CA SER A 122 -4.54 -23.32 7.29
C SER A 122 -4.83 -24.81 7.40
N GLU A 123 -5.99 -25.26 6.93
CA GLU A 123 -6.28 -26.70 6.92
C GLU A 123 -5.52 -27.44 5.80
N ASN A 124 -5.09 -26.74 4.73
CA ASN A 124 -4.37 -27.32 3.58
C ASN A 124 -3.26 -26.43 3.00
N GLY A 125 -2.75 -25.45 3.76
CA GLY A 125 -1.78 -24.45 3.27
C GLY A 125 -2.41 -23.22 2.59
N GLU A 126 -3.73 -23.20 2.47
CA GLU A 126 -4.52 -22.04 2.06
C GLU A 126 -4.99 -21.25 3.28
N TRP A 127 -4.91 -19.92 3.20
CA TRP A 127 -5.24 -19.01 4.30
C TRP A 127 -6.73 -18.64 4.19
N PHE A 128 -7.55 -19.20 5.07
CA PHE A 128 -9.00 -18.98 5.09
C PHE A 128 -9.40 -17.96 6.18
N THR A 129 -10.12 -16.89 5.84
CA THR A 129 -10.60 -15.89 6.82
C THR A 129 -12.09 -16.08 7.03
N PRO A 130 -12.57 -16.62 8.17
CA PRO A 130 -13.94 -17.14 8.33
C PRO A 130 -15.10 -16.18 8.03
N HIS A 131 -14.83 -14.88 8.01
CA HIS A 131 -15.84 -13.83 7.86
C HIS A 131 -15.76 -13.09 6.52
N LEU A 132 -14.77 -13.38 5.67
CA LEU A 132 -14.71 -12.82 4.32
C LEU A 132 -15.58 -13.63 3.35
N PRO A 133 -16.31 -12.98 2.42
CA PRO A 133 -17.03 -13.65 1.34
C PRO A 133 -16.11 -14.61 0.56
N ASP A 134 -16.63 -15.71 0.02
CA ASP A 134 -15.82 -16.72 -0.71
C ASP A 134 -15.02 -16.16 -1.89
N GLU A 135 -15.55 -15.10 -2.50
CA GLU A 135 -14.94 -14.31 -3.57
C GLU A 135 -13.77 -13.42 -3.09
N GLU A 136 -13.71 -13.12 -1.78
CA GLU A 136 -12.67 -12.33 -1.11
C GLU A 136 -11.72 -13.18 -0.25
N GLN A 137 -12.03 -14.47 -0.02
CA GLN A 137 -11.11 -15.47 0.54
C GLN A 137 -9.86 -15.59 -0.33
#